data_AF-A0A529XCG6-F1
#
_entry.id   AF-A0A529XCG6-F1
#
_cell.length_a   1.000
_cell.length_b   1.000
_cell.length_c   1.000
_cell.angle_alpha   90.00
_cell.angle_beta   90.00
_cell.angle_gamma   90.00
#
_symmetry.space_group_name_H-M   'P 1'
#
loop_
_entity.id
_entity.type
_entity.pdbx_description
1 polymer ?
#
loop_
_entity_poly.entity_id
_entity_poly.type
_entity_poly.pdbx_seq_one_letter_code
_entity_poly.pdbx_strand_id
1 'polypeptide(L)'
;MLFWVIAAILTLGASLAVLLPLTGGMKGASAPGDYDLEVYRDQLSELDRDVARGLIQPGEAEEARAEIGRRILRLGAAERPASASASSSRGIRLVASLAVLAVRRIGGEMRFRACDQLVDRGIGRILGETF
;
A
#
# COMPACT_ATOMS: atom_id res chain seq x y z
N MET A 1 7.66 -31.74 -10.60
CA MET A 1 6.60 -31.25 -9.69
C MET A 1 7.19 -30.41 -8.56
N LEU A 2 8.13 -30.95 -7.78
CA LEU A 2 8.81 -30.23 -6.68
C LEU A 2 9.45 -28.89 -7.11
N PHE A 3 10.14 -28.86 -8.26
CA PHE A 3 10.73 -27.64 -8.80
C PHE A 3 9.71 -26.50 -8.96
N TRP A 4 8.54 -26.80 -9.52
CA TRP A 4 7.47 -25.81 -9.74
C TRP A 4 6.85 -25.32 -8.44
N VAL A 5 6.77 -26.19 -7.42
CA VAL A 5 6.31 -25.81 -6.07
C VAL A 5 7.30 -24.84 -5.42
N ILE A 6 8.60 -25.14 -5.49
CA ILE A 6 9.66 -24.27 -4.95
C ILE A 6 9.66 -22.92 -5.69
N ALA A 7 9.57 -22.93 -7.01
CA ALA A 7 9.50 -21.72 -7.82
C ALA A 7 8.27 -20.85 -7.45
N ALA A 8 7.11 -21.46 -7.22
CA ALA A 8 5.91 -20.75 -6.80
C ALA A 8 6.06 -20.12 -5.41
N ILE A 9 6.63 -20.86 -4.44
CA ILE A 9 6.87 -20.35 -3.07
C ILE A 9 7.86 -19.18 -3.09
N LEU A 10 8.96 -19.30 -3.84
CA LEU A 10 9.96 -18.24 -3.95
C LEU A 10 9.39 -16.98 -4.60
N THR A 11 8.57 -17.13 -5.64
CA THR A 11 7.92 -16.01 -6.33
C THR A 11 6.91 -15.30 -5.42
N LEU A 12 6.10 -16.08 -4.68
CA LEU A 12 5.14 -15.55 -3.73
C LEU A 12 5.84 -14.82 -2.58
N GLY A 13 6.89 -15.41 -2.01
CA GLY A 13 7.71 -14.81 -0.96
C GLY A 13 8.40 -13.52 -1.39
N ALA A 14 9.02 -13.50 -2.58
CA ALA A 14 9.64 -12.30 -3.15
C ALA A 14 8.61 -11.18 -3.40
N SER A 15 7.42 -11.53 -3.92
CA SER A 15 6.33 -10.57 -4.14
C SER A 15 5.84 -9.97 -2.82
N LEU A 16 5.60 -10.82 -1.81
CA LEU A 16 5.22 -10.38 -0.47
C LEU A 16 6.29 -9.49 0.16
N ALA A 17 7.57 -9.84 0.05
CA ALA A 17 8.68 -9.04 0.59
C ALA A 17 8.75 -7.62 0.01
N VAL A 18 8.31 -7.43 -1.24
CA VAL A 18 8.19 -6.10 -1.87
C VAL A 18 6.88 -5.40 -1.48
N LEU A 19 5.76 -6.13 -1.45
CA LEU A 19 4.43 -5.59 -1.13
C LEU A 19 4.28 -5.18 0.34
N LEU A 20 4.84 -5.95 1.27
CA LEU A 20 4.79 -5.71 2.72
C LEU A 20 5.27 -4.30 3.12
N PRO A 21 6.48 -3.85 2.76
CA PRO A 21 6.96 -2.51 3.09
C PRO A 21 6.15 -1.40 2.39
N LEU A 22 5.62 -1.65 1.19
CA LEU A 22 4.72 -0.71 0.50
C LEU A 22 3.37 -0.55 1.22
N THR A 23 2.87 -1.61 1.88
CA THR A 23 1.68 -1.53 2.75
C THR A 23 1.98 -0.98 4.14
N GLY A 24 3.23 -1.10 4.61
CA GLY A 24 3.71 -0.60 5.91
C GLY A 24 4.08 0.89 5.90
N GLY A 25 4.27 1.50 4.73
CA GLY A 25 4.59 2.92 4.57
C GLY A 25 3.54 3.91 5.09
N MET A 26 2.37 3.43 5.52
CA MET A 26 1.32 4.23 6.16
C MET A 26 1.26 4.08 7.69
N LYS A 27 2.10 3.24 8.30
CA LYS A 27 2.21 3.15 9.77
C LYS A 27 3.36 3.96 10.35
N GLY A 28 4.36 4.30 9.53
CA GLY A 28 5.43 5.24 9.89
C GLY A 28 5.19 6.67 9.38
N ALA A 29 4.26 6.85 8.44
CA ALA A 29 3.70 8.15 8.12
C ALA A 29 2.51 8.39 9.06
N SER A 30 2.79 8.76 10.32
CA SER A 30 1.81 9.55 11.07
C SER A 30 1.35 10.66 10.13
N ALA A 31 0.03 10.82 9.99
CA ALA A 31 -0.51 11.88 9.17
C ALA A 31 0.19 13.18 9.56
N PRO A 32 0.57 14.05 8.61
CA PRO A 32 1.26 15.31 8.92
C PRO A 32 0.59 16.13 10.04
N GLY A 33 -0.71 15.94 10.29
CA GLY A 33 -1.46 16.59 11.37
C GLY A 33 -1.27 15.99 12.78
N ASP A 34 -0.93 14.70 12.92
CA ASP A 34 -0.84 14.04 14.24
C ASP A 34 0.36 14.56 15.04
N TYR A 35 1.51 14.75 14.39
CA TYR A 35 2.70 15.32 15.03
C TYR A 35 2.49 16.80 15.41
N ASP A 36 1.88 17.56 14.50
CA ASP A 36 1.60 18.98 14.72
C ASP A 36 0.62 19.20 15.88
N LEU A 37 -0.35 18.31 16.07
CA LEU A 37 -1.34 18.41 17.15
C LEU A 37 -0.72 18.28 18.54
N GLU A 38 0.23 17.36 18.72
CA GLU A 38 0.93 17.20 20.00
C GLU A 38 1.81 18.43 20.32
N VAL A 39 2.43 19.02 19.30
CA VAL A 39 3.18 20.28 19.44
C VAL A 39 2.27 21.45 19.84
N TYR A 40 1.07 21.57 19.24
CA TYR A 40 0.12 22.63 19.63
C TYR A 40 -0.44 22.47 21.04
N ARG A 41 -0.58 21.23 21.54
CA ARG A 41 -0.96 20.96 22.93
C ARG A 41 0.11 21.42 23.90
N ASP A 42 1.38 21.14 23.59
CA ASP A 42 2.50 21.59 24.41
C ASP A 42 2.57 23.12 24.45
N GLN A 43 2.37 23.80 23.31
CA GLN A 43 2.30 25.27 23.23
C GLN A 43 1.19 25.87 24.09
N LEU A 44 0.02 25.24 24.16
CA LEU A 44 -1.05 25.70 25.05
C LEU A 44 -0.62 25.60 26.52
N SER A 45 0.07 24.51 26.88
CA SER A 45 0.55 24.28 28.24
C SER A 45 1.67 25.25 28.64
N GLU A 46 2.52 25.64 27.69
CA GLU A 46 3.57 26.63 27.90
C GLU A 46 2.97 28.03 28.07
N LEU A 47 1.99 28.38 27.22
CA LEU A 47 1.24 29.64 27.31
C LEU A 47 0.54 29.76 28.68
N ASP A 48 -0.09 28.69 29.17
CA ASP A 48 -0.73 28.68 30.49
C ASP A 48 0.28 28.92 31.63
N ARG A 49 1.49 28.35 31.53
CA ARG A 49 2.57 28.58 32.49
C ARG A 49 3.07 30.03 32.43
N ASP A 50 3.17 30.62 31.25
CA ASP A 50 3.59 32.02 31.08
C ASP A 50 2.57 33.01 31.65
N VAL A 51 1.28 32.73 31.47
CA VAL A 51 0.20 33.49 32.12
C VAL A 51 0.29 33.35 33.64
N ALA A 52 0.49 32.14 34.15
CA ALA A 52 0.63 31.90 35.59
C ALA A 52 1.85 32.61 36.20
N ARG A 53 2.92 32.78 35.41
CA ARG A 53 4.12 33.54 35.78
C ARG A 53 3.96 35.06 35.61
N GLY A 54 2.86 35.52 35.04
CA GLY A 54 2.62 36.94 34.75
C GLY A 54 3.51 37.51 33.63
N LEU A 55 4.10 36.65 32.80
CA LEU A 55 4.94 37.04 31.66
C LEU A 55 4.10 37.55 30.47
N ILE A 56 2.84 37.09 30.38
CA ILE A 56 1.90 37.43 29.31
C ILE A 56 0.62 37.97 29.94
N GLN A 57 0.09 39.06 29.39
CA GLN A 57 -1.18 39.60 29.85
C GLN A 57 -2.34 38.67 29.48
N PRO A 58 -3.38 38.56 30.33
CA PRO A 58 -4.49 37.64 30.10
C PRO A 58 -5.22 37.91 28.76
N GLY A 59 -5.33 39.17 28.33
CA GLY A 59 -5.93 39.52 27.04
C GLY A 59 -5.13 39.03 25.84
N GLU A 60 -3.80 39.14 25.88
CA GLU A 60 -2.91 38.63 24.84
C GLU A 60 -2.91 37.09 24.80
N ALA A 61 -2.99 36.46 25.97
CA ALA A 61 -3.09 35.01 26.07
C ALA A 61 -4.40 34.44 25.50
N GLU A 62 -5.53 35.13 25.68
CA GLU A 62 -6.80 34.71 25.06
C GLU A 62 -6.74 34.80 23.52
N GLU A 63 -6.14 35.85 22.99
CA GLU A 63 -5.94 35.99 21.54
C GLU A 63 -5.04 34.88 20.98
N ALA A 64 -3.93 34.57 21.68
CA ALA A 64 -3.03 33.49 21.32
C ALA A 64 -3.73 32.11 21.37
N ARG A 65 -4.50 31.81 22.43
CA ARG A 65 -5.28 30.56 22.53
C ARG A 65 -6.30 30.44 21.39
N ALA A 66 -6.96 31.53 21.02
CA ALA A 66 -7.92 31.55 19.92
C ALA A 66 -7.25 31.24 18.56
N GLU A 67 -6.06 31.79 18.31
CA GLU A 67 -5.31 31.53 17.07
C GLU A 67 -4.77 30.08 17.01
N ILE A 68 -4.20 29.57 18.10
CA ILE A 68 -3.75 28.17 18.19
C ILE A 68 -4.93 27.22 17.96
N GLY A 69 -6.08 27.48 18.59
CA GLY A 69 -7.31 26.71 18.37
C GLY A 69 -7.78 26.72 16.91
N ARG A 70 -7.72 27.87 16.22
CA ARG A 70 -8.04 27.95 14.78
C ARG A 70 -7.08 27.11 13.93
N ARG A 71 -5.79 27.05 14.28
CA ARG A 71 -4.80 26.22 13.57
C ARG A 71 -5.05 24.73 13.76
N ILE A 72 -5.36 24.28 14.98
CA ILE A 72 -5.74 22.90 15.28
C ILE A 72 -6.99 22.49 14.48
N LEU A 73 -8.01 23.34 14.42
CA LEU A 73 -9.22 23.07 13.65
C LEU A 73 -8.96 22.97 12.13
N ARG A 74 -8.01 23.74 11.59
CA ARG A 74 -7.59 23.65 10.18
C ARG A 74 -6.85 22.34 9.88
N LEU A 75 -6.04 21.84 10.82
CA LEU A 75 -5.39 20.53 10.68
C LEU A 75 -6.43 19.39 10.65
N GLY A 76 -7.39 19.40 11.58
CA GLY A 76 -8.47 18.40 11.59
C GLY A 76 -9.37 18.46 10.35
N ALA A 77 -9.50 19.62 9.70
CA ALA A 77 -10.21 19.76 8.43
C ALA A 77 -9.40 19.24 7.23
N ALA A 78 -8.07 19.38 7.25
CA ALA A 78 -7.17 18.84 6.23
C ALA A 78 -7.06 17.30 6.28
N GLU A 79 -7.26 16.71 7.46
CA GLU A 79 -7.32 15.25 7.67
C GLU A 79 -8.63 14.59 7.24
N ARG A 80 -9.61 15.34 6.70
CA ARG A 80 -10.65 14.75 5.84
C ARG A 80 -10.14 14.78 4.40
N PRO A 81 -9.41 13.77 3.93
CA PRO A 81 -9.19 13.63 2.50
C PRO A 81 -10.55 13.39 1.87
N ALA A 82 -11.01 14.38 1.11
CA ALA A 82 -12.02 14.18 0.08
C ALA A 82 -11.50 13.06 -0.84
N SER A 83 -11.98 11.84 -0.63
CA SER A 83 -12.12 10.77 -1.63
C SER A 83 -10.94 10.49 -2.59
N ALA A 84 -9.68 10.69 -2.22
CA ALA A 84 -8.55 10.41 -3.12
C ALA A 84 -8.07 8.93 -3.09
N SER A 85 -8.73 8.04 -2.34
CA SER A 85 -8.42 6.60 -2.27
C SER A 85 -9.00 5.77 -3.44
N ALA A 86 -9.86 6.37 -4.27
CA ALA A 86 -10.49 5.64 -5.38
C ALA A 86 -9.59 5.43 -6.62
N SER A 87 -8.38 6.02 -6.65
CA SER A 87 -7.44 5.93 -7.77
C SER A 87 -6.41 4.81 -7.61
N SER A 88 -5.81 4.66 -6.42
CA SER A 88 -4.79 3.62 -6.17
C SER A 88 -5.38 2.21 -6.28
N SER A 89 -6.62 2.02 -5.80
CA SER A 89 -7.33 0.74 -5.90
C SER A 89 -7.64 0.34 -7.35
N ARG A 90 -7.87 1.31 -8.26
CA ARG A 90 -8.17 1.04 -9.66
C ARG A 90 -6.92 0.64 -10.45
N GLY A 91 -5.80 1.35 -10.22
CA GLY A 91 -4.51 1.02 -10.81
C GLY A 91 -3.99 -0.35 -10.36
N ILE A 92 -4.09 -0.65 -9.07
CA ILE A 92 -3.68 -1.95 -8.51
C ILE A 92 -4.57 -3.08 -9.04
N ARG A 93 -5.89 -2.87 -9.16
CA ARG A 93 -6.81 -3.86 -9.74
C ARG A 93 -6.52 -4.12 -11.22
N LEU A 94 -6.19 -3.09 -12.00
CA LEU A 94 -5.83 -3.23 -13.41
C LEU A 94 -4.51 -4.00 -13.59
N VAL A 95 -3.47 -3.65 -12.84
CA VAL A 95 -2.18 -4.35 -12.87
C VAL A 95 -2.33 -5.81 -12.42
N ALA A 96 -3.11 -6.07 -11.35
CA ALA A 96 -3.40 -7.42 -10.89
C ALA A 96 -4.17 -8.23 -11.94
N SER A 97 -5.16 -7.63 -12.62
CA SER A 97 -5.91 -8.31 -13.68
C SER A 97 -5.05 -8.65 -14.90
N LEU A 98 -4.14 -7.76 -15.30
CA LEU A 98 -3.18 -8.01 -16.37
C LEU A 98 -2.16 -9.09 -15.98
N ALA A 99 -1.68 -9.08 -14.74
CA ALA A 99 -0.77 -10.11 -14.23
C ALA A 99 -1.45 -11.49 -14.20
N VAL A 100 -2.71 -11.57 -13.80
CA VAL A 100 -3.49 -12.83 -13.82
C VAL A 100 -3.70 -13.33 -15.25
N LEU A 101 -4.01 -12.44 -16.20
CA LEU A 101 -4.13 -12.79 -17.62
C LEU A 101 -2.81 -13.26 -18.22
N ALA A 102 -1.69 -12.64 -17.85
CA ALA A 102 -0.35 -13.05 -18.27
C ALA A 102 0.03 -14.42 -17.68
N VAL A 103 -0.24 -14.65 -16.39
CA VAL A 103 -0.04 -15.96 -15.75
C VAL A 103 -0.94 -17.03 -16.38
N ARG A 104 -2.19 -16.70 -16.72
CA ARG A 104 -3.11 -17.61 -17.43
C ARG A 104 -2.60 -17.96 -18.82
N ARG A 105 -2.01 -17.02 -19.55
CA ARG A 105 -1.37 -17.27 -20.85
C ARG A 105 -0.15 -18.18 -20.72
N ILE A 106 0.75 -17.89 -19.76
CA ILE A 106 1.97 -18.68 -19.56
C ILE A 106 1.67 -20.09 -19.03
N GLY A 107 0.66 -20.24 -18.16
CA GLY A 107 0.25 -21.54 -17.62
C GLY A 107 -0.57 -22.40 -18.59
N GLY A 108 -1.31 -21.79 -19.52
CA GLY A 108 -2.09 -22.51 -20.54
C GLY A 108 -1.22 -23.12 -21.64
N GLU A 109 -0.17 -22.42 -22.05
CA GLU A 109 0.67 -22.81 -23.19
C GLU A 109 1.55 -24.04 -22.90
N MET A 110 1.97 -24.26 -21.64
CA MET A 110 2.74 -25.46 -21.27
C MET A 110 1.89 -26.74 -21.24
N ARG A 111 0.61 -26.64 -20.87
CA ARG A 111 -0.30 -27.80 -20.85
C ARG A 111 -0.68 -28.26 -22.26
N PHE A 112 -0.75 -27.32 -23.22
CA PHE A 112 -1.04 -27.63 -24.62
C PHE A 112 0.18 -28.28 -25.30
N ARG A 113 1.39 -27.74 -25.11
CA ARG A 113 2.63 -28.33 -25.68
C ARG A 113 2.92 -29.76 -25.20
N ALA A 114 2.62 -30.08 -23.94
CA ALA A 114 2.84 -31.43 -23.42
C ALA A 114 1.88 -32.46 -24.02
N CYS A 115 0.63 -32.06 -24.31
CA CYS A 115 -0.36 -32.94 -24.93
C CYS A 115 -0.05 -33.16 -26.42
N ASP A 116 0.33 -32.08 -27.13
CA ASP A 116 0.70 -32.11 -28.53
C ASP A 116 1.96 -32.99 -28.77
N GLN A 117 2.98 -32.85 -27.91
CA GLN A 117 4.20 -33.66 -27.99
C GLN A 117 3.98 -35.14 -27.64
N LEU A 118 2.96 -35.48 -26.85
CA LEU A 118 2.58 -36.87 -26.55
C LEU A 118 1.76 -37.49 -27.68
N VAL A 119 0.88 -36.72 -28.31
CA VAL A 119 0.09 -37.15 -29.47
C VAL A 119 0.99 -37.36 -30.69
N ASP A 120 1.90 -36.44 -30.98
CA ASP A 120 2.78 -36.51 -32.16
C ASP A 120 3.79 -37.67 -32.05
N ARG A 121 4.30 -37.94 -30.83
CA ARG A 121 5.19 -39.08 -30.54
C ARG A 121 4.45 -40.42 -30.51
N GLY A 122 3.15 -40.42 -30.21
CA GLY A 122 2.28 -41.59 -30.26
C GLY A 122 1.90 -41.96 -31.70
N ILE A 123 1.54 -40.97 -32.51
CA ILE A 123 1.19 -41.14 -33.93
C ILE A 123 2.41 -41.56 -34.76
N GLY A 124 3.58 -40.96 -34.52
CA GLY A 124 4.81 -41.34 -35.23
C GLY A 124 5.29 -42.77 -34.95
N ARG A 125 4.96 -43.35 -33.80
CA ARG A 125 5.27 -44.75 -33.47
C ARG A 125 4.31 -45.75 -34.14
N ILE A 126 3.06 -45.36 -34.36
CA ILE A 126 2.05 -46.23 -35.00
C ILE A 126 2.23 -46.26 -36.52
N LEU A 127 2.67 -45.15 -37.13
CA LEU A 127 2.91 -45.05 -38.58
C LEU A 127 4.32 -45.51 -39.01
N GLY A 128 5.27 -45.68 -38.08
CA GLY A 128 6.65 -46.10 -38.37
C GLY A 128 6.90 -47.61 -38.31
N GLU A 129 5.95 -48.41 -37.81
CA GLU A 129 6.05 -49.88 -37.68
C GLU A 129 5.34 -50.63 -38.82
N THR A 130 4.85 -49.92 -39.85
CA THR A 130 4.13 -50.50 -41.00
C THR A 130 4.83 -50.30 -42.35
N PHE A 131 6.15 -50.10 -42.36
CA PHE A 131 6.97 -50.24 -43.56
C PHE A 131 8.26 -51.03 -43.28
#